data_AF-A0A7S1ZYX6-F1
#
_entry.id   AF-A0A7S1ZYX6-F1
#
_cell.length_a   1.000
_cell.length_b   1.000
_cell.length_c   1.000
_cell.angle_alpha   90.00
_cell.angle_beta   90.00
_cell.angle_gamma   90.00
#
_symmetry.space_group_name_H-M   'P 1'
#
loop_
_entity.id
_entity.type
_entity.pdbx_description
1 polymer ?
#
loop_
_entity_poly.entity_id
_entity_poly.type
_entity_poly.pdbx_seq_one_letter_code
_entity_poly.pdbx_strand_id
1 'polypeptide(L)'
;MKLSVLIAFSLSLGATAFAPAKSAPARTSQLNAAVERRTFVAGLATVAAASVPLAANAYSPEYKDIRQIYGLGVSLDKLLEKVSDPDKFDAALDGLVAFNRDPDFFVGYARNFIGKVVKNNAIADPRNGYIRQASNLIGSCQGLLEGREGLTGKAASDEAVKRVKEAQNLVAKFLAESGVEDEKVQAFVAAHP
;
A
#
# COMPACT_ATOMS: atom_id res chain seq x y z
N MET A 1 61.25 1.55 -10.00
CA MET A 1 60.99 2.88 -9.40
C MET A 1 59.67 2.81 -8.66
N LYS A 2 59.69 3.11 -7.36
CA LYS A 2 58.56 2.98 -6.42
C LYS A 2 57.78 4.30 -6.40
N LEU A 3 56.46 4.26 -6.58
CA LEU A 3 55.57 5.37 -6.23
C LEU A 3 54.54 4.86 -5.21
N SER A 4 54.74 5.28 -3.95
CA SER A 4 53.80 5.10 -2.86
C SER A 4 52.85 6.29 -2.84
N VAL A 5 51.55 6.04 -2.98
CA VAL A 5 50.51 7.05 -2.76
C VAL A 5 49.88 6.78 -1.40
N LEU A 6 50.08 7.71 -0.47
CA LEU A 6 49.51 7.73 0.88
C LEU A 6 48.23 8.57 0.83
N ILE A 7 47.06 7.95 1.00
CA ILE A 7 45.79 8.65 1.19
C ILE A 7 45.44 8.55 2.68
N ALA A 8 45.50 9.68 3.38
CA ALA A 8 45.03 9.83 4.74
C ALA A 8 43.54 10.16 4.72
N PHE A 9 42.71 9.28 5.28
CA PHE A 9 41.27 9.50 5.46
C PHE A 9 41.02 9.72 6.96
N SER A 10 40.70 10.95 7.35
CA SER A 10 40.35 11.31 8.72
C SER A 10 38.86 11.05 8.97
N LEU A 11 38.54 10.01 9.74
CA LEU A 11 37.20 9.78 10.29
C LEU A 11 37.00 10.64 11.55
N SER A 12 36.03 11.57 11.51
CA SER A 12 35.46 12.19 12.70
C SER A 12 34.26 11.36 13.19
N LEU A 13 34.41 10.67 14.31
CA LEU A 13 33.28 10.06 15.03
C LEU A 13 32.61 11.12 15.91
N GLY A 14 31.45 11.60 15.48
CA GLY A 14 30.50 12.33 16.33
C GLY A 14 29.59 11.33 17.05
N ALA A 15 29.75 11.22 18.37
CA ALA A 15 28.84 10.45 19.22
C ALA A 15 27.74 11.38 19.75
N THR A 16 26.49 11.14 19.34
CA THR A 16 25.31 11.68 20.03
C THR A 16 24.52 10.52 20.64
N ALA A 17 24.56 10.46 21.97
CA ALA A 17 23.85 9.49 22.78
C ALA A 17 22.35 9.83 22.79
N PHE A 18 21.53 8.92 22.28
CA PHE A 18 20.08 8.93 22.45
C PHE A 18 19.73 8.35 23.83
N ALA A 19 18.94 9.09 24.60
CA ALA A 19 18.44 8.69 25.91
C ALA A 19 17.34 7.60 25.81
N PRO A 20 17.21 6.70 26.81
CA PRO A 20 16.18 5.67 26.83
C PRO A 20 14.80 6.23 27.22
N ALA A 21 13.77 5.87 26.44
CA ALA A 21 12.38 6.18 26.72
C ALA A 21 11.85 5.38 27.92
N LYS A 22 11.08 6.07 28.76
CA LYS A 22 10.46 5.60 30.00
C LYS A 22 9.31 4.62 29.69
N SER A 23 9.32 3.49 30.37
CA SER A 23 8.34 2.40 30.31
C SER A 23 6.93 2.83 30.75
N ALA A 24 5.91 2.36 30.02
CA ALA A 24 4.51 2.44 30.42
C ALA A 24 4.10 1.17 31.22
N PRO A 25 3.33 1.29 32.33
CA PRO A 25 2.82 0.13 33.05
C PRO A 25 1.50 -0.41 32.48
N ALA A 26 1.29 -1.69 32.75
CA ALA A 26 0.23 -2.55 32.26
C ALA A 26 -1.14 -2.41 32.97
N ARG A 27 -2.15 -2.95 32.27
CA ARG A 27 -3.55 -3.32 32.59
C ARG A 27 -3.99 -3.38 34.06
N THR A 28 -5.26 -3.04 34.30
CA THR A 28 -6.14 -3.74 35.28
C THR A 28 -7.60 -3.70 34.82
N SER A 29 -8.30 -4.82 35.05
CA SER A 29 -9.69 -5.16 34.71
C SER A 29 -10.74 -4.62 35.70
N GLN A 30 -12.02 -4.61 35.29
CA GLN A 30 -13.27 -4.99 36.02
C GLN A 30 -14.46 -4.10 35.58
N LEU A 31 -15.47 -4.64 34.87
CA LEU A 31 -16.67 -5.38 35.32
C LEU A 31 -17.81 -4.50 35.87
N ASN A 32 -18.91 -4.47 35.10
CA ASN A 32 -20.34 -4.42 35.47
C ASN A 32 -20.79 -3.66 36.73
N ALA A 33 -21.69 -2.68 36.54
CA ALA A 33 -22.90 -2.56 37.36
C ALA A 33 -23.95 -1.62 36.73
N ALA A 34 -25.21 -2.07 36.74
CA ALA A 34 -26.46 -1.29 36.77
C ALA A 34 -26.75 -0.36 35.58
N VAL A 35 -27.63 -0.69 34.63
CA VAL A 35 -29.10 -0.83 34.78
C VAL A 35 -29.66 0.14 35.82
N GLU A 36 -30.16 1.30 35.38
CA GLU A 36 -31.49 1.79 35.80
C GLU A 36 -31.97 3.00 34.98
N ARG A 37 -33.06 2.75 34.24
CA ARG A 37 -34.31 3.53 34.22
C ARG A 37 -34.18 5.06 34.18
N ARG A 38 -34.42 5.64 33.01
CA ARG A 38 -35.30 6.81 32.86
C ARG A 38 -36.01 6.77 31.52
N THR A 39 -37.24 6.27 31.60
CA THR A 39 -38.39 6.65 30.78
C THR A 39 -38.32 8.13 30.36
N PHE A 40 -38.30 8.39 29.05
CA PHE A 40 -38.75 9.67 28.51
C PHE A 40 -39.87 9.40 27.52
N VAL A 41 -41.06 9.79 27.94
CA VAL A 41 -42.32 9.69 27.20
C VAL A 41 -42.46 10.92 26.31
N ALA A 42 -42.84 10.66 25.06
CA ALA A 42 -43.62 11.49 24.15
C ALA A 42 -43.36 13.02 24.09
N GLY A 43 -42.72 13.43 23.00
CA GLY A 43 -42.86 14.78 22.42
C GLY A 43 -43.10 14.65 20.93
N LEU A 44 -44.38 14.50 20.55
CA LEU A 44 -44.86 14.40 19.17
C LEU A 44 -44.80 15.80 18.54
N ALA A 45 -43.75 16.09 17.79
CA ALA A 45 -43.66 17.24 16.90
C ALA A 45 -43.40 16.74 15.49
N THR A 46 -44.48 16.45 14.76
CA THR A 46 -44.46 16.23 13.31
C THR A 46 -44.11 17.53 12.60
N VAL A 47 -42.82 17.85 12.51
CA VAL A 47 -42.32 18.65 11.40
C VAL A 47 -42.31 17.71 10.20
N ALA A 48 -43.26 17.94 9.28
CA ALA A 48 -43.19 17.42 7.93
C ALA A 48 -41.95 18.06 7.26
N ALA A 49 -40.78 17.49 7.53
CA ALA A 49 -39.62 17.69 6.71
C ALA A 49 -40.01 17.11 5.35
N ALA A 50 -40.25 18.00 4.38
CA ALA A 50 -40.21 17.62 2.99
C ALA A 50 -38.86 16.94 2.76
N SER A 51 -38.87 15.61 2.72
CA SER A 51 -37.76 14.82 2.24
C SER A 51 -37.66 15.12 0.75
N VAL A 52 -37.04 16.26 0.44
CA VAL A 52 -36.42 16.45 -0.86
C VAL A 52 -35.51 15.24 -1.00
N PRO A 53 -35.76 14.31 -1.93
CA PRO A 53 -34.73 13.35 -2.25
C PRO A 53 -33.59 14.21 -2.80
N LEU A 54 -32.59 14.47 -1.97
CA LEU A 54 -31.27 14.78 -2.47
C LEU A 54 -30.96 13.56 -3.31
N ALA A 55 -31.16 13.69 -4.62
CA ALA A 55 -30.57 12.81 -5.60
C ALA A 55 -29.08 12.91 -5.34
N ALA A 56 -28.59 12.03 -4.47
CA ALA A 56 -27.19 11.75 -4.35
C ALA A 56 -26.83 11.23 -5.73
N ASN A 57 -26.31 12.09 -6.60
CA ASN A 57 -25.59 11.66 -7.77
C ASN A 57 -24.58 10.63 -7.25
N ALA A 58 -24.89 9.35 -7.49
CA ALA A 58 -24.01 8.27 -7.14
C ALA A 58 -22.73 8.57 -7.89
N TYR A 59 -21.65 8.82 -7.16
CA TYR A 59 -20.37 9.14 -7.76
C TYR A 59 -19.98 7.97 -8.68
N SER A 60 -19.77 8.28 -9.96
CA SER A 60 -19.33 7.31 -10.96
C SER A 60 -17.80 7.33 -11.01
N PRO A 61 -17.11 6.24 -10.66
CA PRO A 61 -15.66 6.18 -10.71
C PRO A 61 -15.14 6.39 -12.14
N GLU A 62 -14.17 7.29 -12.33
CA GLU A 62 -13.51 7.51 -13.63
C GLU A 62 -12.09 6.95 -13.64
N TYR A 63 -11.58 6.61 -14.83
CA TYR A 63 -10.18 6.20 -15.03
C TYR A 63 -9.18 7.19 -14.45
N LYS A 64 -9.48 8.50 -14.50
CA LYS A 64 -8.61 9.56 -13.95
C LYS A 64 -8.35 9.38 -12.46
N ASP A 65 -9.31 8.85 -11.71
CA ASP A 65 -9.21 8.67 -10.26
C ASP A 65 -8.36 7.45 -9.88
N ILE A 66 -8.34 6.42 -10.71
CA ILE A 66 -7.54 5.19 -10.49
C ILE A 66 -6.22 5.18 -11.25
N ARG A 67 -5.93 6.20 -12.07
CA ARG A 67 -4.76 6.24 -12.97
C ARG A 67 -3.44 5.93 -12.27
N GLN A 68 -3.25 6.36 -11.03
CA GLN A 68 -2.02 6.09 -10.28
C GLN A 68 -1.90 4.63 -9.86
N ILE A 69 -3.01 3.99 -9.47
CA ILE A 69 -3.05 2.55 -9.14
C ILE A 69 -2.92 1.70 -10.41
N TYR A 70 -3.55 2.10 -11.51
CA TYR A 70 -3.32 1.47 -12.81
C TYR A 70 -1.86 1.61 -13.26
N GLY A 71 -1.26 2.80 -13.07
CA GLY A 71 0.15 3.06 -13.35
C GLY A 71 1.09 2.17 -12.54
N LEU A 72 0.75 1.87 -11.28
CA LEU A 72 1.44 0.85 -10.49
C LEU A 72 1.38 -0.50 -11.19
N GLY A 73 0.20 -0.97 -11.59
CA GLY A 73 0.02 -2.23 -12.33
C GLY A 73 0.93 -2.33 -13.55
N VAL A 74 0.92 -1.33 -14.43
CA VAL A 74 1.78 -1.28 -15.63
C VAL A 74 3.27 -1.26 -15.28
N SER A 75 3.64 -0.62 -14.17
CA SER A 75 5.03 -0.62 -13.70
C SER A 75 5.49 -2.00 -13.20
N LEU A 76 4.57 -2.82 -12.69
CA LEU A 76 4.85 -4.20 -12.27
C LEU A 76 5.14 -5.11 -13.46
N ASP A 77 4.48 -4.91 -14.60
CA ASP A 77 4.78 -5.66 -15.83
C ASP A 77 6.25 -5.43 -16.24
N LYS A 78 6.69 -4.17 -16.19
CA LYS A 78 8.08 -3.79 -16.47
C LYS A 78 9.06 -4.30 -15.41
N LEU A 79 8.63 -4.35 -14.15
CA LEU A 79 9.45 -4.92 -13.08
C LEU A 79 9.62 -6.42 -13.30
N LEU A 80 8.54 -7.13 -13.67
CA LEU A 80 8.55 -8.56 -13.95
C LEU A 80 9.54 -8.90 -15.07
N GLU A 81 9.54 -8.11 -16.16
CA GLU A 81 10.50 -8.25 -17.26
C GLU A 81 11.96 -8.11 -16.77
N LYS A 82 12.24 -7.12 -15.91
CA LYS A 82 13.60 -6.88 -15.39
C LYS A 82 14.03 -7.92 -14.37
N VAL A 83 13.13 -8.37 -13.51
CA VAL A 83 13.41 -9.35 -12.45
C VAL A 83 13.56 -10.76 -13.01
N SER A 84 13.01 -11.03 -14.19
CA SER A 84 13.17 -12.31 -14.89
C SER A 84 14.56 -12.48 -15.52
N ASP A 85 15.25 -11.37 -15.81
CA ASP A 85 16.56 -11.35 -16.48
C ASP A 85 17.68 -11.01 -15.49
N PRO A 86 18.64 -11.91 -15.21
CA PRO A 86 19.78 -11.66 -14.32
C PRO A 86 20.60 -10.41 -14.67
N ASP A 87 20.76 -10.13 -15.96
CA ASP A 87 21.52 -8.97 -16.45
C ASP A 87 20.83 -7.63 -16.17
N LYS A 88 19.55 -7.64 -15.76
CA LYS A 88 18.75 -6.45 -15.47
C LYS A 88 18.47 -6.26 -13.97
N PHE A 89 19.08 -7.06 -13.08
CA PHE A 89 18.83 -6.97 -11.65
C PHE A 89 19.19 -5.61 -11.06
N ASP A 90 20.31 -5.00 -11.46
CA ASP A 90 20.69 -3.68 -10.95
C ASP A 90 19.61 -2.63 -11.32
N ALA A 91 19.11 -2.69 -12.55
CA ALA A 91 18.04 -1.81 -13.03
C ALA A 91 16.67 -2.10 -12.39
N ALA A 92 16.46 -3.31 -11.86
CA ALA A 92 15.30 -3.66 -11.05
C ALA A 92 15.45 -3.13 -9.62
N LEU A 93 16.63 -3.32 -9.02
CA LEU A 93 16.99 -2.84 -7.68
C LEU A 93 16.87 -1.34 -7.57
N ASP A 94 17.40 -0.57 -8.53
CA ASP A 94 17.24 0.89 -8.53
C ASP A 94 15.77 1.33 -8.52
N GLY A 95 14.93 0.62 -9.28
CA GLY A 95 13.49 0.85 -9.30
C GLY A 95 12.81 0.52 -7.97
N LEU A 96 13.20 -0.58 -7.35
CA LEU A 96 12.69 -1.01 -6.05
C LEU A 96 13.14 -0.08 -4.91
N VAL A 97 14.39 0.39 -4.94
CA VAL A 97 14.89 1.40 -4.01
C VAL A 97 14.11 2.69 -4.13
N ALA A 98 13.82 3.15 -5.35
CA ALA A 98 13.01 4.33 -5.58
C ALA A 98 11.56 4.14 -5.09
N PHE A 99 10.96 2.98 -5.32
CA PHE A 99 9.64 2.61 -4.83
C PHE A 99 9.57 2.64 -3.29
N ASN A 100 10.56 2.03 -2.63
CA ASN A 100 10.62 1.92 -1.17
C ASN A 100 10.93 3.23 -0.43
N ARG A 101 11.17 4.34 -1.15
CA ARG A 101 11.31 5.67 -0.52
C ARG A 101 10.04 6.13 0.17
N ASP A 102 8.89 5.75 -0.37
CA ASP A 102 7.58 6.07 0.20
C ASP A 102 6.65 4.85 0.06
N PRO A 103 6.71 3.91 1.02
CA PRO A 103 5.94 2.67 0.96
C PRO A 103 4.42 2.88 1.04
N ASP A 104 3.99 4.02 1.60
CA ASP A 104 2.58 4.36 1.77
C ASP A 104 2.00 5.17 0.60
N PHE A 105 2.81 5.58 -0.38
CA PHE A 105 2.41 6.42 -1.51
C PHE A 105 1.15 5.89 -2.22
N PHE A 106 1.20 4.66 -2.71
CA PHE A 106 0.09 4.04 -3.44
C PHE A 106 -1.10 3.70 -2.54
N VAL A 107 -0.84 3.37 -1.27
CA VAL A 107 -1.90 3.13 -0.28
C VAL A 107 -2.69 4.43 -0.02
N GLY A 108 -2.02 5.59 -0.05
CA GLY A 108 -2.66 6.90 0.01
C GLY A 108 -3.61 7.15 -1.15
N TYR A 109 -3.17 6.87 -2.39
CA TYR A 109 -4.04 7.00 -3.57
C TYR A 109 -5.24 6.05 -3.53
N ALA A 110 -5.04 4.79 -3.14
CA ALA A 110 -6.12 3.83 -3.00
C ALA A 110 -7.17 4.30 -1.99
N ARG A 111 -6.72 4.80 -0.82
CA ARG A 111 -7.60 5.33 0.22
C ARG A 111 -8.38 6.56 -0.25
N ASN A 112 -7.72 7.46 -0.97
CA ASN A 112 -8.35 8.65 -1.52
C ASN A 112 -9.42 8.29 -2.56
N PHE A 113 -9.14 7.32 -3.43
CA PHE A 113 -10.12 6.80 -4.38
C PHE A 113 -11.33 6.18 -3.67
N ILE A 114 -11.10 5.25 -2.73
CA ILE A 114 -12.17 4.58 -1.98
C ILE A 114 -12.99 5.60 -1.21
N GLY A 115 -12.38 6.64 -0.62
CA GLY A 115 -13.11 7.71 0.07
C GLY A 115 -14.09 8.48 -0.79
N LYS A 116 -13.92 8.48 -2.12
CA LYS A 116 -14.89 9.07 -3.06
C LYS A 116 -16.05 8.11 -3.35
N VAL A 117 -15.77 6.81 -3.44
CA VAL A 117 -16.75 5.77 -3.78
C VAL A 117 -17.58 5.35 -2.55
N VAL A 118 -16.93 5.29 -1.39
CA VAL A 118 -17.49 4.77 -0.14
C VAL A 118 -17.58 5.89 0.88
N LYS A 119 -18.83 6.29 1.18
CA LYS A 119 -19.11 7.42 2.08
C LYS A 119 -18.72 7.18 3.54
N ASN A 120 -18.76 5.93 4.01
CA ASN A 120 -18.48 5.56 5.40
C ASN A 120 -17.46 4.43 5.47
N ASN A 121 -16.50 4.53 6.39
CA ASN A 121 -15.53 3.47 6.70
C ASN A 121 -14.57 3.09 5.55
N ALA A 122 -14.24 4.04 4.66
CA ALA A 122 -13.28 3.84 3.57
C ALA A 122 -11.92 3.29 4.02
N ILE A 123 -11.50 3.57 5.26
CA ILE A 123 -10.22 3.10 5.82
C ILE A 123 -10.22 1.58 6.01
N ALA A 124 -11.35 1.00 6.44
CA ALA A 124 -11.46 -0.43 6.69
C ALA A 124 -11.92 -1.22 5.45
N ASP A 125 -12.01 -0.56 4.29
CA ASP A 125 -12.36 -1.20 3.04
C ASP A 125 -11.30 -2.25 2.65
N PRO A 126 -11.70 -3.51 2.34
CA PRO A 126 -10.77 -4.58 1.97
C PRO A 126 -9.84 -4.22 0.80
N ARG A 127 -10.29 -3.35 -0.12
CA ARG A 127 -9.52 -2.93 -1.29
C ARG A 127 -8.25 -2.16 -0.92
N ASN A 128 -8.27 -1.39 0.18
CA ASN A 128 -7.05 -0.79 0.72
C ASN A 128 -6.04 -1.86 1.19
N GLY A 129 -6.54 -3.00 1.66
CA GLY A 129 -5.74 -4.15 2.04
C GLY A 129 -4.97 -4.74 0.87
N TYR A 130 -5.60 -4.84 -0.32
CA TYR A 130 -4.94 -5.36 -1.52
C TYR A 130 -3.74 -4.52 -1.94
N ILE A 131 -3.89 -3.19 -2.01
CA ILE A 131 -2.79 -2.31 -2.41
C ILE A 131 -1.68 -2.31 -1.35
N ARG A 132 -2.03 -2.35 -0.05
CA ARG A 132 -1.02 -2.46 1.01
C ARG A 132 -0.23 -3.78 0.92
N GLN A 133 -0.92 -4.89 0.70
CA GLN A 133 -0.27 -6.20 0.53
C GLN A 133 0.63 -6.21 -0.71
N ALA A 134 0.15 -5.67 -1.83
CA ALA A 134 0.94 -5.52 -3.05
C ALA A 134 2.21 -4.69 -2.81
N SER A 135 2.10 -3.51 -2.17
CA SER A 135 3.25 -2.67 -1.81
C SER A 135 4.26 -3.40 -0.94
N ASN A 136 3.80 -4.18 0.04
CA ASN A 136 4.69 -4.96 0.90
C ASN A 136 5.43 -6.06 0.12
N LEU A 137 4.74 -6.77 -0.78
CA LEU A 137 5.35 -7.80 -1.63
C LEU A 137 6.41 -7.18 -2.55
N ILE A 138 6.10 -6.07 -3.21
CA ILE A 138 7.05 -5.33 -4.06
C ILE A 138 8.24 -4.88 -3.23
N GLY A 139 8.00 -4.25 -2.07
CA GLY A 139 9.06 -3.74 -1.22
C GLY A 139 10.00 -4.83 -0.71
N SER A 140 9.47 -6.02 -0.42
CA SER A 140 10.26 -7.18 0.00
C SER A 140 11.18 -7.72 -1.10
N CYS A 141 10.88 -7.46 -2.39
CA CYS A 141 11.74 -7.90 -3.50
C CYS A 141 13.12 -7.25 -3.43
N GLN A 142 13.25 -6.05 -2.85
CA GLN A 142 14.55 -5.39 -2.68
C GLN A 142 15.45 -6.23 -1.77
N GLY A 143 14.98 -6.59 -0.57
CA GLY A 143 15.76 -7.39 0.39
C GLY A 143 16.14 -8.75 -0.19
N LEU A 144 15.24 -9.33 -0.98
CA LEU A 144 15.44 -10.61 -1.64
C LEU A 144 16.52 -10.54 -2.74
N LEU A 145 16.47 -9.54 -3.62
CA LEU A 145 17.45 -9.36 -4.70
C LEU A 145 18.82 -8.89 -4.18
N GLU A 146 18.87 -8.19 -3.06
CA GLU A 146 20.11 -7.87 -2.35
C GLU A 146 20.71 -9.08 -1.60
N GLY A 147 20.04 -10.23 -1.62
CA GLY A 147 20.50 -11.47 -0.97
C GLY A 147 20.34 -11.49 0.55
N ARG A 148 19.60 -10.53 1.14
CA ARG A 148 19.37 -10.47 2.60
C ARG A 148 18.54 -11.64 3.12
N GLU A 149 17.77 -12.26 2.24
CA GLU A 149 16.93 -13.43 2.55
C GLU A 149 17.64 -14.77 2.32
N GLY A 150 18.94 -14.76 2.00
CA GLY A 150 19.74 -15.97 1.79
C GLY A 150 19.50 -16.66 0.43
N LEU A 151 18.64 -16.10 -0.42
CA LEU A 151 18.47 -16.51 -1.82
C LEU A 151 19.36 -15.66 -2.71
N THR A 152 20.01 -16.26 -3.72
CA THR A 152 20.86 -15.55 -4.67
C THR A 152 20.66 -16.06 -6.10
N GLY A 153 21.05 -15.24 -7.08
CA GLY A 153 21.00 -15.59 -8.50
C GLY A 153 19.59 -15.95 -8.96
N LYS A 154 19.48 -17.09 -9.66
CA LYS A 154 18.21 -17.55 -10.25
C LYS A 154 17.13 -17.85 -9.20
N ALA A 155 17.50 -18.38 -8.03
CA ALA A 155 16.53 -18.68 -6.97
C ALA A 155 15.89 -17.40 -6.41
N ALA A 156 16.69 -16.33 -6.29
CA ALA A 156 16.17 -15.02 -5.90
C ALA A 156 15.24 -14.45 -6.99
N SER A 157 15.63 -14.54 -8.26
CA SER A 157 14.75 -14.13 -9.38
C SER A 157 13.43 -14.89 -9.40
N ASP A 158 13.47 -16.23 -9.33
CA ASP A 158 12.26 -17.06 -9.38
C ASP A 158 11.28 -16.69 -8.24
N GLU A 159 11.78 -16.36 -7.05
CA GLU A 159 10.95 -15.95 -5.92
C GLU A 159 10.46 -14.50 -6.05
N ALA A 160 11.29 -13.57 -6.53
CA ALA A 160 10.88 -12.21 -6.83
C ALA A 160 9.78 -12.17 -7.91
N VAL A 161 9.89 -13.00 -8.95
CA VAL A 161 8.85 -13.18 -9.99
C VAL A 161 7.52 -13.60 -9.38
N LYS A 162 7.52 -14.52 -8.41
CA LYS A 162 6.28 -14.92 -7.71
C LYS A 162 5.66 -13.75 -6.94
N ARG A 163 6.47 -13.01 -6.17
CA ARG A 163 6.00 -11.87 -5.38
C ARG A 163 5.44 -10.75 -6.26
N VAL A 164 6.09 -10.47 -7.39
CA VAL A 164 5.61 -9.48 -8.37
C VAL A 164 4.28 -9.92 -8.98
N LYS A 165 4.14 -11.19 -9.36
CA LYS A 165 2.86 -11.73 -9.88
C LYS A 165 1.74 -11.67 -8.85
N GLU A 166 2.02 -12.02 -7.60
CA GLU A 166 1.03 -11.90 -6.53
C GLU A 166 0.63 -10.45 -6.30
N ALA A 167 1.58 -9.50 -6.38
CA ALA A 167 1.27 -8.07 -6.33
C ALA A 167 0.43 -7.61 -7.52
N GLN A 168 0.71 -8.08 -8.75
CA GLN A 168 -0.11 -7.80 -9.94
C GLN A 168 -1.55 -8.28 -9.74
N ASN A 169 -1.73 -9.49 -9.22
CA ASN A 169 -3.06 -10.06 -8.95
C ASN A 169 -3.84 -9.25 -7.90
N LEU A 170 -3.17 -8.76 -6.85
CA LEU A 170 -3.80 -7.88 -5.86
C LEU A 170 -4.21 -6.53 -6.45
N VAL A 171 -3.38 -5.95 -7.32
CA VAL A 171 -3.72 -4.71 -8.04
C VAL A 171 -4.87 -4.95 -9.01
N ALA A 172 -4.89 -6.08 -9.73
CA ALA A 172 -5.98 -6.45 -10.62
C ALA A 172 -7.30 -6.65 -9.86
N LYS A 173 -7.28 -7.30 -8.69
CA LYS A 173 -8.45 -7.39 -7.80
C LYS A 173 -8.97 -6.03 -7.38
N PHE A 174 -8.08 -5.12 -6.97
CA PHE A 174 -8.47 -3.74 -6.65
C PHE A 174 -9.16 -3.05 -7.84
N LEU A 175 -8.60 -3.20 -9.04
CA LEU A 175 -9.13 -2.58 -10.26
C LEU A 175 -10.47 -3.19 -10.68
N ALA A 176 -10.64 -4.51 -10.56
CA ALA A 176 -11.90 -5.19 -10.83
C ALA A 176 -13.03 -4.71 -9.90
N GLU A 177 -12.71 -4.47 -8.63
CA GLU A 177 -13.67 -3.99 -7.61
C GLU A 177 -13.76 -2.45 -7.55
N SER A 178 -13.06 -1.73 -8.42
CA SER A 178 -13.07 -0.27 -8.44
C SER A 178 -14.36 0.32 -9.04
N GLY A 179 -15.06 -0.46 -9.87
CA GLY A 179 -16.25 -0.02 -10.60
C GLY A 179 -15.94 0.92 -11.77
N VAL A 180 -14.67 1.01 -12.21
CA VAL A 180 -14.28 1.80 -13.38
C VAL A 180 -14.45 0.98 -14.66
N GLU A 181 -15.31 1.47 -15.57
CA GLU A 181 -15.59 0.86 -16.88
C GLU A 181 -14.66 1.45 -17.97
N ASP A 182 -13.35 1.22 -17.86
CA ASP A 182 -12.38 1.62 -18.88
C ASP A 182 -11.72 0.39 -19.54
N GLU A 183 -11.60 0.39 -20.86
CA GLU A 183 -11.07 -0.73 -21.64
C GLU A 183 -9.65 -1.14 -21.20
N LYS A 184 -8.80 -0.17 -20.81
CA LYS A 184 -7.42 -0.45 -20.38
C LYS A 184 -7.39 -1.16 -19.05
N VAL A 185 -8.29 -0.76 -18.15
CA VAL A 185 -8.43 -1.36 -16.82
C VAL A 185 -8.93 -2.78 -16.96
N GLN A 186 -9.95 -3.00 -17.79
CA GLN A 186 -10.48 -4.33 -18.08
C GLN A 186 -9.44 -5.23 -18.73
N ALA A 187 -8.66 -4.71 -19.70
CA ALA A 187 -7.58 -5.45 -20.33
C ALA A 187 -6.49 -5.86 -19.30
N PHE A 188 -6.14 -4.97 -18.38
CA PHE A 188 -5.18 -5.28 -17.33
C PHE A 188 -5.71 -6.35 -16.36
N VAL A 189 -6.98 -6.26 -15.94
CA VAL A 189 -7.62 -7.26 -15.08
C VAL A 189 -7.68 -8.62 -15.78
N ALA A 190 -8.01 -8.65 -17.08
CA ALA A 190 -8.04 -9.89 -17.86
C ALA A 190 -6.65 -10.52 -18.03
N ALA A 191 -5.60 -9.72 -18.09
CA ALA A 191 -4.23 -10.21 -18.20
C ALA A 191 -3.65 -10.76 -16.88
N HIS A 192 -4.22 -10.39 -15.73
CA HIS A 192 -3.70 -10.69 -14.39
C HIS A 192 -4.77 -11.27 -13.44
N PRO A 193 -5.26 -12.50 -13.67
CA PRO A 193 -6.28 -13.15 -12.84
C PRO A 193 -5.78 -13.65 -11.48
#